data_AF-A0A855IVC7-F1
#
_entry.id   AF-A0A855IVC7-F1
#
_cell.length_a   1.000
_cell.length_b   1.000
_cell.length_c   1.000
_cell.angle_alpha   90.00
_cell.angle_beta   90.00
_cell.angle_gamma   90.00
#
_symmetry.space_group_name_H-M   'P 1'
#
loop_
_entity.id
_entity.type
_entity.pdbx_description
1 polymer ?
#
loop_
_entity_poly.entity_id
_entity_poly.type
_entity_poly.pdbx_seq_one_letter_code
_entity_poly.pdbx_strand_id
1 'polypeptide(L)'
;MSQATKKKLIDALERLLSGDVAKLTSRELRNKARKGKLKINNSSVEKEAGLSAGALRRHTDVVLMIKNKSLEVQVAQDENTDSPIEVLQKEIKALRGERTQANKKKKEYYDEAQSHKEALATQAAIHIKVVQELMEMLPASEREKAMDKVVNTRPDNIVEGNFSK
;
A
#
# COMPACT_ATOMS: atom_id res chain seq x y z
N MET A 1 -7.54 4.02 33.99
CA MET A 1 -7.31 5.04 32.95
C MET A 1 -8.50 5.97 32.94
N SER A 2 -8.24 7.26 33.10
CA SER A 2 -9.13 8.22 33.77
C SER A 2 -10.28 8.73 32.90
N GLN A 3 -11.47 8.89 33.49
CA GLN A 3 -12.57 9.68 32.91
C GLN A 3 -12.09 11.07 32.42
N ALA A 4 -11.01 11.60 33.01
CA ALA A 4 -10.36 12.82 32.55
C ALA A 4 -9.78 12.71 31.12
N THR A 5 -9.22 11.57 30.74
CA THR A 5 -8.70 11.34 29.38
C THR A 5 -9.84 11.28 28.36
N LYS A 6 -10.94 10.61 28.73
CA LYS A 6 -12.16 10.57 27.92
C LYS A 6 -12.74 11.99 27.73
N LYS A 7 -12.83 12.78 28.80
CA LYS A 7 -13.28 14.17 28.74
C LYS A 7 -12.41 15.02 27.82
N LYS A 8 -11.07 14.94 27.95
CA LYS A 8 -10.14 15.65 27.05
C LYS A 8 -10.34 15.31 25.58
N LEU A 9 -10.64 14.05 25.26
CA LEU A 9 -10.91 13.62 23.89
C LEU A 9 -12.24 14.15 23.35
N ILE A 10 -13.28 14.21 24.20
CA ILE A 10 -14.58 14.80 23.84
C ILE A 10 -14.44 16.31 23.63
N ASP A 11 -13.80 17.02 24.57
CA ASP A 11 -13.55 18.46 24.46
C ASP A 11 -12.73 18.77 23.18
N ALA A 12 -11.74 17.94 22.85
CA ALA A 12 -10.97 18.08 21.63
C ALA A 12 -11.81 17.85 20.36
N LEU A 13 -12.74 16.89 20.38
CA LEU A 13 -13.67 16.65 19.28
C LEU A 13 -14.62 17.84 19.07
N GLU A 14 -15.17 18.41 20.15
CA GLU A 14 -16.04 19.59 20.08
C GLU A 14 -15.31 20.80 19.48
N ARG A 15 -14.05 21.03 19.87
CA ARG A 15 -13.23 22.10 19.26
C ARG A 15 -13.02 21.88 17.77
N LEU A 16 -12.79 20.64 17.34
CA LEU A 16 -12.65 20.32 15.91
C LEU A 16 -13.95 20.52 15.13
N LEU A 17 -15.10 20.21 15.75
CA LEU A 17 -16.42 20.39 15.14
C LEU A 17 -16.82 21.86 15.02
N SER A 18 -16.40 22.69 15.98
CA SER A 18 -16.72 24.12 15.96
C SER A 18 -16.13 24.87 14.75
N GLY A 19 -15.13 24.29 14.06
CA GLY A 19 -14.48 24.90 12.90
C GLY A 19 -13.64 26.15 13.21
N ASP A 20 -13.67 26.62 14.46
CA ASP A 20 -13.01 27.83 14.92
C ASP A 20 -11.50 27.64 15.00
N VAL A 21 -10.76 28.19 14.04
CA VAL A 21 -9.30 28.14 13.98
C VAL A 21 -8.64 28.73 15.23
N ALA A 22 -9.31 29.68 15.90
CA ALA A 22 -8.84 30.30 17.13
C ALA A 22 -8.90 29.37 18.35
N LYS A 23 -9.84 28.40 18.36
CA LYS A 23 -10.04 27.47 19.48
C LYS A 23 -9.16 26.22 19.38
N LEU A 24 -8.53 25.98 18.23
CA LEU A 24 -7.64 24.84 18.02
C LEU A 24 -6.29 25.04 18.73
N THR A 25 -5.94 24.07 19.55
CA THR A 25 -4.71 24.02 20.35
C THR A 25 -3.52 23.67 19.46
N SER A 26 -3.68 22.70 18.56
CA SER A 26 -2.58 22.23 17.70
C SER A 26 -2.28 23.20 16.56
N ARG A 27 -1.01 23.65 16.47
CA ARG A 27 -0.53 24.50 15.36
C ARG A 27 -0.67 23.81 14.01
N GLU A 28 -0.43 22.49 13.96
CA GLU A 28 -0.58 21.70 12.73
C GLU A 28 -2.03 21.69 12.24
N LEU A 29 -2.99 21.47 13.15
CA LEU A 29 -4.40 21.40 12.81
C LEU A 29 -4.94 22.79 12.43
N ARG A 30 -4.48 23.86 13.09
CA ARG A 30 -4.75 25.24 12.66
C ARG A 30 -4.31 25.51 11.23
N ASN A 31 -3.10 25.10 10.87
CA ASN A 31 -2.58 25.26 9.51
C ASN A 31 -3.38 24.46 8.48
N LYS A 32 -3.85 23.25 8.85
CA LYS A 32 -4.72 22.45 7.99
C LYS A 32 -6.12 23.06 7.84
N ALA A 33 -6.68 23.61 8.92
CA ALA A 33 -7.97 24.29 8.92
C ALA A 33 -7.95 25.53 8.02
N ARG A 34 -6.92 26.38 8.12
CA ARG A 34 -6.72 27.54 7.22
C ARG A 34 -6.65 27.18 5.74
N LYS A 35 -6.18 25.96 5.43
CA LYS A 35 -6.10 25.44 4.07
C LYS A 35 -7.37 24.72 3.61
N GLY A 36 -8.41 24.65 4.45
CA GLY A 36 -9.63 23.88 4.17
C GLY A 36 -9.42 22.36 4.11
N LYS A 37 -8.30 21.85 4.63
CA LYS A 37 -7.90 20.42 4.54
C LYS A 37 -8.04 19.68 5.88
N LEU A 38 -8.74 20.25 6.85
CA LEU A 38 -8.94 19.62 8.15
C LEU A 38 -9.97 18.49 8.02
N LYS A 39 -9.56 17.27 8.37
CA LYS A 39 -10.44 16.10 8.44
C LYS A 39 -10.62 15.66 9.89
N ILE A 40 -11.86 15.37 10.27
CA ILE A 40 -12.19 14.81 11.58
C ILE A 40 -11.86 13.32 11.54
N ASN A 41 -10.84 12.90 12.29
CA ASN A 41 -10.44 11.51 12.41
C ASN A 41 -9.75 11.28 13.76
N ASN A 42 -9.49 10.03 14.10
CA ASN A 42 -8.86 9.64 15.37
C ASN A 42 -7.54 10.37 15.61
N SER A 43 -6.67 10.47 14.58
CA SER A 43 -5.38 11.13 14.71
C SER A 43 -5.49 12.64 14.95
N SER A 44 -6.47 13.30 14.33
CA SER A 44 -6.73 14.73 14.53
C SER A 44 -7.21 14.99 15.95
N VAL A 45 -8.10 14.14 16.48
CA VAL A 45 -8.65 14.25 17.83
C VAL A 45 -7.57 13.98 18.89
N GLU A 46 -6.74 12.95 18.71
CA GLU A 46 -5.61 12.68 19.61
C GLU A 46 -4.60 13.84 19.64
N LYS A 47 -4.28 14.39 18.47
CA LYS A 47 -3.38 15.56 18.35
C LYS A 47 -3.96 16.82 19.00
N GLU A 48 -5.27 17.06 18.84
CA GLU A 48 -5.94 18.21 19.46
C GLU A 48 -6.12 18.04 20.97
N ALA A 49 -6.24 16.81 21.46
CA ALA A 49 -6.26 16.49 22.89
C ALA A 49 -4.86 16.52 23.53
N GLY A 50 -3.79 16.67 22.73
CA GLY A 50 -2.41 16.61 23.21
C GLY A 50 -2.01 15.23 23.74
N LEU A 51 -2.62 14.17 23.21
CA LEU A 51 -2.40 12.79 23.64
C LEU A 51 -1.57 12.02 22.60
N SER A 52 -0.92 10.96 23.06
CA SER A 52 -0.14 10.07 22.19
C SER A 52 -1.03 9.32 21.21
N ALA A 53 -0.46 8.95 20.06
CA ALA A 53 -1.13 8.09 19.09
C ALA A 53 -1.57 6.78 19.75
N GLY A 54 -2.86 6.45 19.64
CA GLY A 54 -3.45 5.25 20.24
C GLY A 54 -4.12 5.44 21.60
N ALA A 55 -4.21 6.68 22.10
CA ALA A 55 -5.01 7.00 23.29
C ALA A 55 -6.50 6.63 23.11
N LEU A 56 -7.02 6.68 21.88
CA LEU A 56 -8.41 6.31 21.56
C LEU A 56 -8.65 4.80 21.56
N ARG A 57 -7.62 3.94 21.55
CA ARG A 57 -7.79 2.47 21.46
C ARG A 57 -8.63 1.89 22.59
N ARG A 58 -8.59 2.53 23.77
CA ARG A 58 -9.32 2.09 24.98
C ARG A 58 -10.66 2.82 25.17
N HIS A 59 -11.04 3.71 24.25
CA HIS A 59 -12.25 4.54 24.29
C HIS A 59 -13.08 4.33 23.01
N THR A 60 -13.66 3.14 22.89
CA THR A 60 -14.45 2.72 21.72
C THR A 60 -15.69 3.58 21.50
N ASP A 61 -16.28 4.07 22.58
CA ASP A 61 -17.37 5.05 22.60
C ASP A 61 -17.01 6.36 21.90
N VAL A 62 -15.85 6.93 22.23
CA VAL A 62 -15.36 8.17 21.59
C VAL A 62 -15.01 7.92 20.13
N VAL A 63 -14.44 6.76 19.79
CA VAL A 63 -14.18 6.38 18.39
C VAL A 63 -15.47 6.32 17.57
N LEU A 64 -16.56 5.80 18.13
CA LEU A 64 -17.86 5.80 17.46
C LEU A 64 -18.41 7.22 17.28
N MET A 65 -18.29 8.09 18.28
CA MET A 65 -18.68 9.50 18.15
C MET A 65 -17.92 10.21 17.03
N ILE A 66 -16.60 10.00 16.95
CA ILE A 66 -15.76 10.58 15.88
C ILE A 66 -16.24 10.13 14.50
N LYS A 67 -16.56 8.83 14.35
CA LYS A 67 -17.06 8.28 13.08
C LYS A 67 -18.41 8.90 12.69
N ASN A 68 -19.36 8.93 13.62
CA ASN A 68 -20.69 9.49 13.36
C ASN A 68 -20.60 10.97 13.00
N LYS A 69 -19.82 11.74 13.75
CA LYS A 69 -19.63 13.18 13.49
C LYS A 69 -18.86 13.45 12.20
N SER A 70 -17.90 12.60 11.84
CA SER A 70 -17.24 12.69 10.54
C SER A 70 -18.22 12.43 9.39
N LEU A 71 -19.16 11.50 9.55
CA LEU A 71 -20.17 11.21 8.54
C LEU A 71 -21.18 12.36 8.42
N GLU A 72 -21.65 12.91 9.53
CA GLU A 72 -22.52 14.09 9.54
C GLU A 72 -21.88 15.28 8.79
N VAL A 73 -20.59 15.53 9.01
CA VAL A 73 -19.86 16.60 8.30
C VAL A 73 -19.72 16.32 6.81
N GLN A 74 -19.56 15.05 6.41
CA GLN A 74 -19.52 14.68 4.99
C GLN A 74 -20.88 14.87 4.31
N VAL A 75 -21.98 14.50 4.98
CA VAL A 75 -23.34 14.74 4.50
C VAL A 75 -23.61 16.24 4.34
N ALA A 76 -23.22 17.05 5.32
CA ALA A 76 -23.38 18.51 5.23
C ALA A 76 -22.55 19.17 4.12
N GLN A 77 -21.51 18.51 3.61
CA GLN A 77 -20.67 19.00 2.51
C GLN A 77 -21.11 18.50 1.13
N ASP A 78 -21.87 17.41 1.05
CA ASP A 78 -22.37 16.85 -0.20
C ASP A 78 -23.80 17.38 -0.44
N GLU A 79 -23.92 18.43 -1.26
CA GLU A 79 -25.21 19.11 -1.56
C GLU A 79 -26.29 18.18 -2.15
N ASN A 80 -25.90 16.98 -2.59
CA ASN A 80 -26.76 16.01 -3.27
C ASN A 80 -27.10 14.77 -2.43
N THR A 81 -26.79 14.73 -1.12
CA THR A 81 -27.16 13.60 -0.26
C THR A 81 -27.73 14.08 1.07
N ASP A 82 -28.95 13.67 1.36
CA ASP A 82 -29.62 14.01 2.62
C ASP A 82 -29.32 13.00 3.74
N SER A 83 -28.69 11.87 3.43
CA SER A 83 -28.50 10.75 4.36
C SER A 83 -27.06 10.23 4.42
N PRO A 84 -26.51 10.00 5.64
CA PRO A 84 -25.23 9.30 5.83
C PRO A 84 -25.17 7.93 5.14
N ILE A 85 -26.31 7.28 4.96
CA ILE A 85 -26.40 5.95 4.33
C ILE A 85 -26.08 6.05 2.83
N GLU A 86 -26.52 7.11 2.16
CA GLU A 86 -26.28 7.30 0.72
C GLU A 86 -24.82 7.60 0.42
N VAL A 87 -24.17 8.41 1.26
CA VAL A 87 -22.72 8.67 1.19
C VAL A 87 -21.94 7.36 1.31
N LEU A 88 -22.26 6.54 2.31
CA LEU A 88 -21.63 5.23 2.51
C LEU A 88 -21.89 4.27 1.34
N GLN A 89 -23.10 4.27 0.77
CA GLN A 89 -23.43 3.43 -0.39
C GLN A 89 -22.64 3.83 -1.64
N LYS A 90 -22.49 5.14 -1.90
CA LYS A 90 -21.65 5.65 -3.00
C LYS A 90 -20.20 5.22 -2.81
N GLU A 91 -19.65 5.34 -1.60
CA GLU A 91 -18.28 4.94 -1.29
C GLU A 91 -18.09 3.42 -1.46
N ILE A 92 -19.02 2.59 -0.98
CA ILE A 92 -18.99 1.14 -1.18
C ILE A 92 -18.97 0.79 -2.68
N LYS A 93 -19.76 1.49 -3.50
CA LYS A 93 -19.79 1.26 -4.95
C LYS A 93 -18.46 1.62 -5.59
N ALA A 94 -17.87 2.75 -5.22
CA ALA A 94 -16.55 3.17 -5.70
C ALA A 94 -15.46 2.15 -5.31
N LEU A 95 -15.40 1.76 -4.04
CA LEU A 95 -14.44 0.78 -3.53
C LEU A 95 -14.57 -0.59 -4.20
N ARG A 96 -15.80 -1.04 -4.51
CA ARG A 96 -16.02 -2.26 -5.29
C ARG A 96 -15.46 -2.15 -6.71
N GLY A 97 -15.62 -0.98 -7.35
CA GLY A 97 -15.04 -0.70 -8.66
C GLY A 97 -13.51 -0.77 -8.64
N GLU A 98 -12.88 -0.05 -7.71
CA GLU A 98 -11.42 -0.06 -7.51
C GLU A 98 -10.88 -1.46 -7.24
N ARG A 99 -11.54 -2.22 -6.36
CA ARG A 99 -11.16 -3.61 -6.05
C ARG A 99 -11.21 -4.51 -7.29
N THR A 100 -12.20 -4.32 -8.15
CA THR A 100 -12.36 -5.10 -9.38
C THR A 100 -11.21 -4.80 -10.36
N GLN A 101 -10.86 -3.53 -10.52
CA GLN A 101 -9.73 -3.12 -11.37
C GLN A 101 -8.39 -3.63 -10.81
N ALA A 102 -8.17 -3.54 -9.50
CA ALA A 102 -6.96 -4.05 -8.86
C ALA A 102 -6.82 -5.57 -9.03
N ASN A 103 -7.92 -6.32 -8.87
CA ASN A 103 -7.91 -7.76 -9.10
C ASN A 103 -7.63 -8.12 -10.56
N LYS A 104 -8.16 -7.34 -11.51
CA LYS A 104 -7.87 -7.53 -12.94
C LYS A 104 -6.38 -7.37 -13.23
N LYS A 105 -5.77 -6.27 -12.79
CA LYS A 105 -4.33 -6.02 -12.95
C LYS A 105 -3.47 -7.08 -12.26
N LYS A 106 -3.87 -7.51 -11.06
CA LYS A 106 -3.16 -8.59 -10.34
C LYS A 106 -3.13 -9.86 -11.17
N LYS A 107 -4.23 -10.22 -11.82
CA LYS A 107 -4.30 -11.38 -12.70
C LYS A 107 -3.45 -11.17 -13.94
N GLU A 108 -3.57 -10.03 -14.62
CA GLU A 108 -2.77 -9.69 -15.80
C GLU A 108 -1.26 -9.84 -15.53
N TYR A 109 -0.75 -9.23 -14.45
CA TYR A 109 0.66 -9.34 -14.09
C TYR A 109 1.09 -10.75 -13.70
N TYR A 110 0.20 -11.53 -13.08
CA TYR A 110 0.49 -12.93 -12.76
C TYR A 110 0.62 -13.77 -14.03
N ASP A 111 -0.32 -13.61 -14.97
CA ASP A 111 -0.34 -14.34 -16.23
C ASP A 111 0.88 -13.94 -17.11
N GLU A 112 1.23 -12.65 -17.16
CA GLU A 112 2.45 -12.16 -17.84
C GLU A 112 3.73 -12.73 -17.22
N ALA A 113 3.84 -12.73 -15.88
CA ALA A 113 5.01 -13.27 -15.21
C ALA A 113 5.19 -14.78 -15.48
N GLN A 114 4.08 -15.53 -15.50
CA GLN A 114 4.11 -16.95 -15.81
C GLN A 114 4.51 -17.20 -17.28
N SER A 115 3.97 -16.42 -18.21
CA SER A 115 4.36 -16.48 -19.63
C SER A 115 5.84 -16.15 -19.83
N HIS A 116 6.35 -15.10 -19.19
CA HIS A 116 7.77 -14.74 -19.27
C HIS A 116 8.68 -15.80 -18.66
N LYS A 117 8.26 -16.43 -17.56
CA LYS A 117 9.01 -17.54 -16.96
C LYS A 117 9.15 -18.72 -17.94
N GLU A 118 8.06 -19.07 -18.62
CA GLU A 118 8.06 -20.16 -19.61
C GLU A 118 8.92 -19.79 -20.82
N ALA A 119 8.76 -18.59 -21.37
CA ALA A 119 9.55 -18.10 -22.49
C ALA A 119 11.06 -18.06 -22.16
N LEU A 120 11.43 -17.61 -20.95
CA LEU A 120 12.81 -17.59 -20.49
C LEU A 120 13.37 -19.01 -20.36
N ALA A 121 12.60 -19.96 -19.83
CA ALA A 121 13.02 -21.36 -19.74
C ALA A 121 13.24 -21.98 -21.12
N THR A 122 12.36 -21.72 -22.08
CA THR A 122 12.53 -22.16 -23.48
C THR A 122 13.77 -21.54 -24.10
N GLN A 123 13.97 -20.24 -23.93
CA GLN A 123 15.15 -19.54 -24.45
C GLN A 123 16.44 -20.10 -23.83
N ALA A 124 16.47 -20.30 -22.51
CA ALA A 124 17.62 -20.90 -21.82
C ALA A 124 17.94 -22.30 -22.36
N ALA A 125 16.93 -23.14 -22.57
CA ALA A 125 17.10 -24.48 -23.15
C ALA A 125 17.68 -24.43 -24.57
N ILE A 126 17.20 -23.51 -25.41
CA ILE A 126 17.74 -23.29 -26.76
C ILE A 126 19.21 -22.85 -26.69
N HIS A 127 19.54 -21.89 -25.81
CA HIS A 127 20.91 -21.44 -25.64
C HIS A 127 21.85 -22.56 -25.17
N ILE A 128 21.41 -23.38 -24.22
CA ILE A 128 22.19 -24.54 -23.77
C ILE A 128 22.47 -25.49 -24.95
N LYS A 129 21.45 -25.78 -25.77
CA LYS A 129 21.62 -26.66 -26.94
C LYS A 129 22.59 -26.08 -27.97
N VAL A 130 22.49 -24.78 -28.27
CA VAL A 130 23.42 -24.09 -29.18
C VAL A 130 24.86 -24.16 -28.65
N VAL A 131 25.07 -23.91 -27.36
CA VAL A 131 26.40 -24.02 -26.75
C VAL A 131 26.92 -25.45 -26.81
N GLN A 132 26.07 -26.45 -26.55
CA GLN A 132 26.43 -27.86 -26.66
C GLN A 132 26.89 -28.21 -28.08
N GLU A 133 26.10 -27.87 -29.11
CA GLU A 133 26.42 -28.13 -30.51
C GLU A 133 27.75 -27.45 -30.93
N LEU A 134 27.98 -26.20 -30.50
CA LEU A 134 29.23 -25.49 -30.75
C LEU A 134 30.44 -26.16 -30.07
N MET A 135 30.28 -26.68 -28.85
CA MET A 135 31.34 -27.41 -28.15
C MET A 135 31.62 -28.77 -28.79
N GLU A 136 30.61 -29.44 -29.34
CA GLU A 136 30.78 -30.72 -30.03
C GLU A 136 31.60 -30.57 -31.32
N MET A 137 31.57 -29.41 -31.97
CA MET A 137 32.43 -29.09 -33.12
C MET A 137 33.92 -28.99 -32.77
N LEU A 138 34.27 -28.77 -31.50
CA LEU A 138 35.66 -28.77 -31.05
C LEU A 138 36.17 -30.21 -30.83
N PRO A 139 37.46 -30.47 -31.10
CA PRO A 139 38.11 -31.72 -30.71
C PRO A 139 37.95 -31.97 -29.20
N ALA A 140 37.70 -33.22 -28.81
CA ALA A 140 37.41 -33.56 -27.42
C ALA A 140 38.51 -33.09 -26.43
N SER A 141 39.77 -33.08 -26.86
CA SER A 141 40.92 -32.60 -26.08
C SER A 141 40.92 -31.10 -25.80
N GLU A 142 40.16 -30.31 -26.56
CA GLU A 142 40.15 -28.84 -26.46
C GLU A 142 38.89 -28.29 -25.77
N ARG A 143 37.85 -29.12 -25.61
CA ARG A 143 36.54 -28.71 -25.05
C ARG A 143 36.63 -28.20 -23.62
N GLU A 144 37.36 -28.90 -22.76
CA GLU A 144 37.54 -28.53 -21.35
C GLU A 144 38.24 -27.16 -21.22
N LYS A 145 39.33 -26.97 -21.97
CA LYS A 145 40.06 -25.70 -22.03
C LYS A 145 39.22 -24.55 -22.57
N ALA A 146 38.34 -24.81 -23.54
CA ALA A 146 37.43 -23.80 -24.07
C ALA A 146 36.36 -23.41 -23.05
N MET A 147 35.79 -24.37 -22.31
CA MET A 147 34.80 -24.12 -21.28
C MET A 147 35.39 -23.34 -20.09
N ASP A 148 36.59 -23.71 -19.65
CA ASP A 148 37.31 -22.99 -18.58
C ASP A 148 37.54 -21.52 -18.93
N LYS A 149 37.85 -21.23 -20.21
CA LYS A 149 38.03 -19.84 -20.65
C LYS A 149 36.72 -19.04 -20.54
N VAL A 150 35.58 -19.65 -20.87
CA VAL A 150 34.25 -19.02 -20.77
C VAL A 150 33.85 -18.75 -19.32
N VAL A 151 34.04 -19.74 -18.44
CA VAL A 151 33.77 -19.62 -17.00
C VAL A 151 34.64 -18.53 -16.36
N ASN A 152 35.93 -18.49 -16.68
CA ASN A 152 36.87 -17.55 -16.06
C ASN A 152 36.77 -16.10 -16.61
N THR A 153 36.17 -15.89 -17.78
CA THR A 153 36.08 -14.54 -18.37
C THR A 153 34.93 -13.70 -17.80
N ARG A 154 33.86 -14.33 -17.32
CA ARG A 154 32.75 -13.64 -16.62
C ARG A 154 32.14 -14.53 -15.53
N PRO A 155 32.54 -14.36 -14.26
CA PRO A 155 31.98 -15.13 -13.14
C PRO A 155 30.48 -14.88 -12.94
N ASP A 156 29.98 -13.72 -13.38
CA ASP A 156 28.61 -13.26 -13.17
C ASP A 156 27.57 -13.91 -14.12
N ASN A 157 28.03 -14.74 -15.08
CA ASN A 157 27.22 -15.26 -16.19
C ASN A 157 26.81 -16.74 -16.04
N ILE A 158 27.12 -17.34 -14.89
CA ILE A 158 26.79 -18.73 -14.57
C ILE A 158 25.47 -18.72 -13.80
N VAL A 159 24.40 -19.18 -14.45
CA VAL A 159 23.21 -19.64 -13.72
C VAL A 159 23.71 -20.78 -12.82
N GLU A 160 23.54 -20.68 -11.49
CA GLU A 160 23.85 -21.77 -10.55
C GLU A 160 23.07 -23.03 -10.96
N GLY A 161 23.68 -23.85 -11.80
CA GLY A 161 23.16 -25.12 -12.24
C GLY A 161 23.64 -26.18 -11.26
N ASN A 162 22.72 -26.83 -10.55
CA ASN A 162 23.01 -28.09 -9.90
C ASN A 162 23.23 -29.15 -10.99
N PHE A 163 24.46 -29.24 -11.49
CA PHE A 163 24.89 -30.37 -12.30
C PHE A 163 25.03 -31.56 -11.35
N SER A 164 23.98 -32.38 -11.26
CA SER A 164 24.04 -33.66 -10.54
C SER A 164 25.19 -34.50 -11.10
N LYS A 165 26.03 -35.02 -10.20
CA LYS A 165 27.05 -36.03 -10.52
C LYS A 165 26.44 -37.28 -11.12
#